data_AF-A0AAU2UHC8-F1
#
_entry.id   AF-A0AAU2UHC8-F1
#
_cell.length_a   1.000
_cell.length_b   1.000
_cell.length_c   1.000
_cell.angle_alpha   90.00
_cell.angle_beta   90.00
_cell.angle_gamma   90.00
#
_symmetry.space_group_name_H-M   'P 1'
#
loop_
_entity.id
_entity.type
_entity.pdbx_description
1 polymer ?
#
loop_
_entity_poly.entity_id
_entity_poly.type
_entity_poly.pdbx_seq_one_letter_code
_entity_poly.pdbx_strand_id
1 'polypeptide(L)'
;MSAQLRDTAGELGQILWREHTVYRERSGGVVIRGEHVRRWISLAPTGRRDEALVRAGRILDGGTTAPARSEAVVPLSAGTDVLAATCRRLLAEAAADVAPVAPGRAATGQSKRSKRSKRSGKAARPKGRGKHTSFSSWVILACVAGVVALCVYSVARHG
;
A
#
# COMPACT_ATOMS: atom_id res chain seq x y z
N MET A 1 -10.60 -4.76 27.48
CA MET A 1 -9.70 -4.79 26.30
C MET A 1 -10.44 -5.16 25.02
N SER A 2 -11.11 -6.31 24.90
CA SER A 2 -11.80 -6.71 23.65
C SER A 2 -12.92 -5.75 23.23
N ALA A 3 -13.72 -5.24 24.17
CA ALA A 3 -14.74 -4.22 23.91
C ALA A 3 -14.11 -2.92 23.39
N GLN A 4 -13.12 -2.38 24.12
CA GLN A 4 -12.34 -1.21 23.71
C GLN A 4 -11.75 -1.37 22.30
N LEU A 5 -11.14 -2.50 21.97
CA LEU A 5 -10.61 -2.75 20.62
C LEU A 5 -11.71 -2.76 19.55
N ARG A 6 -12.91 -3.27 19.87
CA ARG A 6 -14.04 -3.26 18.94
C ARG A 6 -14.56 -1.85 18.71
N ASP A 7 -14.67 -1.05 19.76
CA ASP A 7 -15.14 0.33 19.69
C ASP A 7 -14.14 1.18 18.89
N THR A 8 -12.86 1.11 19.24
CA THR A 8 -11.77 1.75 18.48
C THR A 8 -11.74 1.29 17.03
N ALA A 9 -11.94 0.00 16.74
CA ALA A 9 -11.99 -0.50 15.37
C ALA A 9 -13.20 0.05 14.58
N GLY A 10 -14.34 0.23 15.25
CA GLY A 10 -15.53 0.85 14.67
C GLY A 10 -15.28 2.32 14.28
N GLU A 11 -14.69 3.10 15.19
CA GLU A 11 -14.31 4.49 14.91
C GLU A 11 -13.29 4.60 13.78
N LEU A 12 -12.23 3.78 13.83
CA LEU A 12 -11.22 3.75 12.78
C LEU A 12 -11.80 3.35 11.44
N GLY A 13 -12.75 2.40 11.41
CA GLY A 13 -13.45 2.00 10.18
C GLY A 13 -14.12 3.18 9.51
N GLN A 14 -14.85 4.01 10.28
CA GLN A 14 -15.54 5.19 9.78
C GLN A 14 -14.57 6.28 9.28
N ILE A 15 -13.43 6.46 9.95
CA ILE A 15 -12.42 7.46 9.57
C ILE A 15 -11.67 7.03 8.32
N LEU A 16 -11.30 5.75 8.21
CA LEU A 16 -10.47 5.25 7.13
C LEU A 16 -11.26 5.08 5.84
N TRP A 17 -12.51 4.62 5.93
CA TRP A 17 -13.24 4.07 4.79
C TRP A 17 -14.73 4.41 4.81
N ARG A 18 -15.26 4.77 3.63
CA ARG A 18 -16.69 5.00 3.42
C ARG A 18 -17.51 3.74 3.64
N GLU A 19 -17.03 2.61 3.11
CA GLU A 19 -17.67 1.30 3.26
C GLU A 19 -16.71 0.33 3.95
N HIS A 20 -17.12 -0.21 5.09
CA HIS A 20 -16.29 -1.14 5.85
C HIS A 20 -17.14 -2.16 6.61
N THR A 21 -16.54 -3.30 6.91
CA THR A 21 -17.07 -4.27 7.86
C THR A 21 -16.08 -4.46 9.00
N VAL A 22 -16.60 -4.68 10.20
CA VAL A 22 -15.80 -4.95 11.40
C VAL A 22 -16.22 -6.29 11.97
N TYR A 23 -15.26 -7.18 12.19
CA TYR A 23 -15.52 -8.48 12.80
C TYR A 23 -14.44 -8.88 13.80
N ARG A 24 -14.81 -9.75 14.74
CA ARG A 24 -13.92 -10.26 15.77
C ARG A 24 -13.24 -11.54 15.29
N GLU A 25 -11.94 -11.66 15.55
CA GLU A 25 -11.19 -12.89 15.34
C GLU A 25 -11.24 -13.82 16.55
N ARG A 26 -11.01 -15.12 16.32
CA ARG A 26 -10.92 -16.13 17.39
C ARG A 26 -9.75 -15.87 18.34
N SER A 27 -8.71 -15.18 17.87
CA SER A 27 -7.54 -14.73 18.64
C SER A 27 -7.86 -13.62 19.65
N GLY A 28 -9.07 -13.06 19.62
CA GLY A 28 -9.45 -11.90 20.43
C GLY A 28 -9.12 -10.55 19.80
N GLY A 29 -8.53 -10.54 18.60
CA GLY A 29 -8.36 -9.34 17.77
C GLY A 29 -9.65 -8.93 17.04
N VAL A 30 -9.59 -7.79 16.36
CA VAL A 30 -10.66 -7.22 15.56
C VAL A 30 -10.10 -6.85 14.19
N VAL A 31 -10.83 -7.15 13.13
CA VAL A 31 -10.46 -6.82 11.75
C VAL A 31 -11.45 -5.83 11.19
N ILE A 32 -10.91 -4.80 10.54
CA ILE A 32 -11.63 -3.85 9.72
C ILE A 32 -11.32 -4.22 8.26
N ARG A 33 -12.37 -4.44 7.47
CA ARG A 33 -12.24 -4.85 6.07
C ARG A 33 -12.93 -3.85 5.15
N GLY A 34 -12.15 -3.25 4.24
CA GLY A 34 -12.61 -2.33 3.22
C GLY A 34 -12.59 -3.00 1.85
N GLU A 35 -13.68 -3.68 1.48
CA GLU A 35 -13.79 -4.40 0.20
C GLU A 35 -13.55 -3.48 -1.01
N HIS A 36 -14.17 -2.30 -0.97
CA HIS A 36 -14.12 -1.30 -2.05
C HIS A 36 -12.69 -0.83 -2.37
N VAL A 37 -11.78 -0.84 -1.39
CA VAL A 37 -10.35 -0.52 -1.57
C VAL A 37 -9.44 -1.76 -1.58
N ARG A 38 -10.01 -2.97 -1.42
CA ARG A 38 -9.27 -4.23 -1.33
C ARG A 38 -8.18 -4.20 -0.25
N ARG A 39 -8.49 -3.65 0.92
CA ARG A 39 -7.57 -3.51 2.06
C ARG A 39 -8.20 -3.96 3.36
N TRP A 40 -7.36 -4.42 4.29
CA TRP A 40 -7.78 -4.80 5.63
C TRP A 40 -6.77 -4.29 6.68
N ILE A 41 -7.27 -4.01 7.87
CA ILE A 41 -6.52 -3.68 9.09
C ILE A 41 -6.93 -4.68 10.17
N SER A 42 -5.99 -5.23 10.94
CA SER A 42 -6.32 -5.92 12.19
C SER A 42 -5.72 -5.21 13.40
N LEU A 43 -6.46 -5.23 14.50
CA LEU A 43 -6.02 -4.81 15.83
C LEU A 43 -6.05 -6.02 16.75
N ALA A 44 -4.90 -6.38 17.32
CA ALA A 44 -4.78 -7.49 18.26
C ALA A 44 -4.14 -7.02 19.57
N PRO A 45 -4.53 -7.59 20.73
CA PRO A 45 -3.86 -7.29 21.99
C PRO A 45 -2.40 -7.80 21.96
N THR A 46 -1.45 -7.03 22.50
CA THR A 46 -0.02 -7.40 22.58
C THR A 46 0.36 -8.12 23.88
N GLY A 47 -0.59 -8.25 24.81
CA GLY A 47 -0.32 -8.73 26.17
C GLY A 47 0.12 -7.64 27.14
N ARG A 48 0.55 -6.47 26.64
CA ARG A 48 0.70 -5.25 27.44
C ARG A 48 -0.62 -4.52 27.56
N ARG A 49 -0.81 -3.84 28.69
CA ARG A 49 -2.00 -3.01 28.92
C ARG A 49 -1.94 -1.82 27.99
N ASP A 50 -3.08 -1.48 27.41
CA ASP A 50 -3.25 -0.29 26.57
C ASP A 50 -2.41 -0.25 25.29
N GLU A 51 -1.85 -1.37 24.83
CA GLU A 51 -1.18 -1.47 23.53
C GLU A 51 -1.95 -2.41 22.59
N ALA A 52 -1.95 -2.06 21.31
CA ALA A 52 -2.48 -2.90 20.24
C ALA A 52 -1.44 -3.10 19.14
N LEU A 53 -1.35 -4.34 18.66
CA LEU A 53 -0.65 -4.67 17.43
C LEU A 53 -1.60 -4.41 16.27
N VAL A 54 -1.22 -3.45 15.44
CA VAL A 54 -1.92 -3.09 14.22
C VAL A 54 -1.21 -3.76 13.05
N ARG A 55 -1.96 -4.48 12.23
CA ARG A 55 -1.46 -5.09 10.98
C ARG A 55 -2.27 -4.61 9.80
N ALA A 56 -1.61 -4.43 8.67
CA ALA A 56 -2.25 -4.03 7.43
C ALA A 56 -1.94 -5.00 6.30
N GLY A 57 -2.92 -5.21 5.41
CA GLY A 57 -2.76 -6.05 4.25
C GLY A 57 -3.80 -5.79 3.16
N ARG A 58 -3.77 -6.65 2.14
CA ARG A 58 -4.68 -6.60 1.00
C ARG A 58 -5.71 -7.73 1.04
N ILE A 59 -6.85 -7.47 0.42
CA ILE A 59 -7.84 -8.48 0.10
C ILE A 59 -7.53 -8.97 -1.32
N LEU A 60 -7.44 -10.29 -1.50
CA LEU A 60 -7.21 -10.93 -2.79
C LEU A 60 -8.52 -11.07 -3.56
N ASP A 61 -8.40 -11.32 -4.86
CA ASP A 61 -9.54 -11.74 -5.66
C ASP A 61 -10.15 -13.02 -5.06
N GLY A 62 -11.47 -13.02 -4.87
CA GLY A 62 -12.18 -14.08 -4.13
C GLY A 62 -12.39 -13.79 -2.63
N GLY A 63 -11.98 -12.61 -2.14
CA GLY A 63 -12.33 -12.15 -0.79
C GLY A 63 -11.52 -12.78 0.34
N THR A 64 -10.40 -13.43 0.01
CA THR A 64 -9.45 -13.93 1.00
C THR A 64 -8.51 -12.80 1.44
N THR A 65 -8.20 -12.74 2.73
CA THR A 65 -7.22 -11.77 3.25
C THR A 65 -5.81 -12.31 3.03
N ALA A 66 -4.98 -11.54 2.31
CA ALA A 66 -3.56 -11.86 2.20
C ALA A 66 -2.87 -11.69 3.57
N PRO A 67 -1.73 -12.35 3.81
CA PRO A 67 -0.93 -12.10 5.01
C PRO A 67 -0.58 -10.62 5.18
N ALA A 68 -0.42 -10.21 6.44
CA ALA A 68 0.03 -8.86 6.76
C ALA A 68 1.39 -8.58 6.11
N ARG A 69 1.55 -7.38 5.57
CA ARG A 69 2.82 -6.91 5.00
C ARG A 69 3.47 -5.83 5.85
N SER A 70 2.66 -5.10 6.61
CA SER A 70 3.12 -4.02 7.48
C SER A 70 2.45 -4.16 8.84
N GLU A 71 3.23 -3.99 9.90
CA GLU A 71 2.78 -4.14 11.29
C GLU A 71 3.40 -3.07 12.19
N ALA A 72 2.68 -2.60 13.20
CA ALA A 72 3.19 -1.70 14.23
C ALA A 72 2.46 -1.91 15.56
N VAL A 73 3.15 -1.69 16.68
CA VAL A 73 2.53 -1.63 18.01
C VAL A 73 2.21 -0.17 18.33
N VAL A 74 0.98 0.10 18.75
CA VAL A 74 0.49 1.46 19.03
C VAL A 74 -0.21 1.50 20.39
N PRO A 75 0.04 2.51 21.23
CA PRO A 75 -0.72 2.72 22.46
C PRO A 75 -2.14 3.21 22.13
N LEU A 76 -3.16 2.59 22.72
CA LEU A 76 -4.57 2.95 22.53
C LEU A 76 -4.89 4.31 23.17
N SER A 77 -4.18 4.70 24.23
CA SER A 77 -4.29 6.04 24.85
C SER A 77 -3.80 7.20 23.99
N ALA A 78 -3.08 6.95 22.89
CA ALA A 78 -2.64 8.04 21.99
C ALA A 78 -3.79 8.69 21.20
N GLY A 79 -4.99 8.11 21.26
CA GLY A 79 -6.19 8.65 20.62
C GLY A 79 -6.37 8.22 19.18
N THR A 80 -7.61 8.30 18.70
CA THR A 80 -8.05 7.74 17.42
C THR A 80 -7.36 8.36 16.21
N ASP A 81 -6.98 9.65 16.27
CA ASP A 81 -6.27 10.33 15.18
C ASP A 81 -4.87 9.77 14.94
N VAL A 82 -4.12 9.50 16.02
CA VAL A 82 -2.77 8.91 15.94
C VAL A 82 -2.84 7.48 15.42
N LEU A 83 -3.84 6.71 15.87
CA LEU A 83 -4.10 5.38 15.33
C LEU A 83 -4.46 5.45 13.84
N ALA A 84 -5.34 6.37 13.43
CA ALA A 84 -5.74 6.54 12.03
C ALA A 84 -4.55 6.95 11.14
N ALA A 85 -3.69 7.84 11.62
CA ALA A 85 -2.45 8.20 10.92
C ALA A 85 -1.53 6.98 10.75
N THR A 86 -1.36 6.17 11.80
CA THR A 86 -0.56 4.95 11.75
C THR A 86 -1.15 3.92 10.79
N CYS A 87 -2.46 3.68 10.84
CA CYS A 87 -3.16 2.79 9.92
C CYS A 87 -2.98 3.24 8.46
N ARG A 88 -3.12 4.55 8.17
CA ARG A 88 -2.87 5.09 6.82
C ARG A 88 -1.44 4.86 6.35
N ARG A 89 -0.46 5.03 7.23
CA ARG A 89 0.95 4.73 6.95
C ARG A 89 1.16 3.26 6.61
N LEU A 90 0.65 2.34 7.44
CA LEU A 90 0.77 0.90 7.23
C LEU A 90 0.06 0.44 5.94
N LEU A 91 -1.09 1.04 5.60
CA LEU A 91 -1.80 0.76 4.35
C LEU A 91 -1.01 1.24 3.12
N ALA A 92 -0.31 2.37 3.23
CA ALA A 92 0.55 2.88 2.18
C ALA A 92 1.80 1.99 2.00
N GLU A 93 2.44 1.59 3.11
CA GLU A 93 3.56 0.63 3.10
C GLU A 93 3.14 -0.70 2.44
N ALA A 94 2.00 -1.27 2.85
CA ALA A 94 1.49 -2.52 2.28
C ALA A 94 1.10 -2.39 0.79
N ALA A 95 0.79 -1.18 0.30
CA ALA A 95 0.53 -0.93 -1.11
C ALA A 95 1.81 -0.81 -1.93
N ALA A 96 2.87 -0.24 -1.35
CA ALA A 96 4.16 -0.04 -2.02
C ALA A 96 4.85 -1.38 -2.36
N ASP A 97 4.72 -2.39 -1.49
CA ASP A 97 5.30 -3.73 -1.69
C ASP A 97 4.76 -4.47 -2.94
N VAL A 98 3.64 -4.01 -3.50
CA VAL A 98 2.97 -4.64 -4.66
C VAL A 98 3.26 -3.89 -5.96
N ALA A 99 3.80 -2.68 -5.89
CA ALA A 99 4.13 -1.92 -7.09
C ALA A 99 5.16 -2.72 -7.90
N PRO A 100 4.87 -3.07 -9.18
CA PRO A 100 5.85 -3.71 -10.03
C PRO A 100 7.08 -2.82 -10.06
N VAL A 101 8.24 -3.36 -9.65
CA VAL A 101 9.52 -2.70 -9.84
C VAL A 101 9.61 -2.40 -11.34
N ALA A 102 9.51 -1.12 -11.70
CA ALA A 102 9.67 -0.71 -13.08
C ALA A 102 11.00 -1.28 -13.60
N PRO A 103 11.02 -2.01 -14.73
CA PRO A 103 12.27 -2.53 -15.23
C PRO A 103 13.12 -1.37 -15.76
N GLY A 104 14.04 -0.91 -14.92
CA GLY A 104 15.24 -0.22 -15.38
C GLY A 104 15.56 1.11 -14.70
N ARG A 105 16.56 1.09 -13.82
CA ARG A 105 17.77 1.90 -14.01
C ARG A 105 18.97 1.34 -13.21
N ALA A 106 19.85 0.68 -13.95
CA ALA A 106 21.29 0.44 -13.74
C ALA A 106 21.85 0.36 -12.30
N ALA A 107 22.25 -0.85 -11.89
CA ALA A 107 23.42 -1.06 -11.05
C ALA A 107 24.46 -1.88 -11.85
N THR A 108 25.43 -1.18 -12.42
CA THR A 108 26.69 -1.77 -12.87
C THR A 108 27.55 -2.10 -11.65
N GLY A 109 27.88 -3.37 -11.43
CA GLY A 109 29.02 -3.74 -10.60
C GLY A 109 28.86 -5.01 -9.76
N GLN A 110 29.70 -6.00 -10.07
CA GLN A 110 30.19 -7.08 -9.20
C GLN A 110 29.34 -8.35 -8.99
N SER A 111 29.60 -9.30 -9.90
CA SER A 111 29.94 -10.71 -9.64
C SER A 111 29.69 -11.30 -8.23
N LYS A 112 28.87 -12.35 -8.15
CA LYS A 112 29.28 -13.72 -7.75
C LYS A 112 28.11 -14.72 -7.84
N ARG A 113 28.23 -15.62 -8.83
CA ARG A 113 28.06 -17.09 -8.73
C ARG A 113 26.75 -17.64 -8.12
N SER A 114 25.87 -18.20 -8.95
CA SER A 114 25.44 -19.61 -8.81
C SER A 114 24.51 -20.10 -9.93
N LYS A 115 25.02 -21.10 -10.66
CA LYS A 115 24.38 -22.30 -11.25
C LYS A 115 22.96 -22.21 -11.89
N ARG A 116 22.99 -22.51 -13.21
CA ARG A 116 22.25 -23.60 -13.91
C ARG A 116 20.93 -23.22 -14.60
N SER A 117 20.95 -23.09 -15.93
CA SER A 117 20.31 -24.07 -16.83
C SER A 117 20.55 -23.80 -18.35
N LYS A 118 20.94 -24.88 -19.03
CA LYS A 118 20.75 -25.33 -20.43
C LYS A 118 20.57 -24.32 -21.61
N ARG A 119 21.65 -24.23 -22.40
CA ARG A 119 21.84 -24.52 -23.84
C ARG A 119 20.71 -24.27 -24.88
N SER A 120 21.11 -23.51 -25.92
CA SER A 120 20.83 -23.63 -27.37
C SER A 120 20.00 -22.53 -28.03
N GLY A 121 20.46 -22.07 -29.21
CA GLY A 121 19.73 -21.16 -30.11
C GLY A 121 20.57 -19.98 -30.60
N LYS A 122 20.94 -19.95 -31.87
CA LYS A 122 21.99 -19.13 -32.48
C LYS A 122 21.43 -17.89 -33.22
N ALA A 123 22.21 -16.79 -33.17
CA ALA A 123 22.35 -15.67 -34.13
C ALA A 123 21.22 -14.63 -34.34
N ALA A 124 21.52 -13.36 -34.01
CA ALA A 124 21.75 -12.24 -34.96
C ALA A 124 21.47 -10.85 -34.30
N ARG A 125 22.41 -9.92 -34.42
CA ARG A 125 22.23 -8.45 -34.32
C ARG A 125 22.52 -7.87 -35.73
N PRO A 126 22.19 -6.61 -36.11
CA PRO A 126 21.79 -5.44 -35.29
C PRO A 126 20.68 -4.51 -35.88
N LYS A 127 20.28 -3.51 -35.06
CA LYS A 127 19.83 -2.12 -35.41
C LYS A 127 18.42 -1.91 -36.00
N GLY A 128 17.55 -1.29 -35.19
CA GLY A 128 16.35 -0.59 -35.64
C GLY A 128 15.93 0.48 -34.61
N ARG A 129 16.13 1.76 -34.96
CA ARG A 129 15.59 2.92 -34.22
C ARG A 129 14.07 2.87 -34.25
N GLY A 130 13.44 3.00 -33.08
CA GLY A 130 11.99 3.20 -32.97
C GLY A 130 11.67 3.79 -31.60
N LYS A 131 11.86 5.10 -31.46
CA LYS A 131 11.40 5.87 -30.31
C LYS A 131 9.88 5.87 -30.35
N HIS A 132 9.24 5.01 -29.56
CA HIS A 132 7.81 5.14 -29.26
C HIS A 132 7.67 5.31 -27.75
N THR A 133 7.82 6.55 -27.27
CA THR A 133 7.09 7.01 -26.09
C THR A 133 5.63 6.76 -26.40
N SER A 134 5.04 5.75 -25.76
CA SER A 134 3.66 5.36 -26.02
C SER A 134 2.77 6.59 -25.82
N PHE A 135 1.77 6.75 -26.69
CA PHE A 135 0.82 7.86 -26.69
C PHE A 135 0.24 8.13 -25.29
N SER A 136 0.05 7.05 -24.52
CA SER A 136 -0.39 7.07 -23.12
C SER A 136 0.55 7.86 -22.20
N SER A 137 1.88 7.74 -22.39
CA SER A 137 2.87 8.51 -21.63
C SER A 137 2.81 10.01 -21.93
N TRP A 138 2.38 10.40 -23.13
CA TRP A 138 2.26 11.81 -23.51
C TRP A 138 0.99 12.43 -22.94
N VAL A 139 -0.12 11.69 -22.90
CA VAL A 139 -1.37 12.10 -22.26
C VAL A 139 -1.18 12.33 -20.76
N ILE A 140 -0.46 11.43 -20.08
CA ILE A 140 -0.14 11.58 -18.65
C ILE A 140 0.66 12.87 -18.42
N LEU A 141 1.66 13.14 -19.25
CA LEU A 141 2.50 14.34 -19.13
C LEU A 141 1.70 15.63 -19.36
N ALA A 142 0.82 15.65 -20.37
CA ALA A 142 -0.07 16.78 -20.64
C ALA A 142 -1.05 17.03 -19.48
N CYS A 143 -1.59 15.95 -18.89
CA CYS A 143 -2.51 16.04 -17.76
C CYS A 143 -1.81 16.60 -16.51
N VAL A 144 -0.61 16.10 -16.19
CA VAL A 144 0.20 16.58 -15.06
C VAL A 144 0.58 18.06 -15.27
N ALA A 145 1.01 18.44 -16.47
CA ALA A 145 1.32 19.83 -16.78
C ALA A 145 0.10 20.77 -16.60
N GLY A 146 -1.08 20.32 -17.02
CA GLY A 146 -2.33 21.07 -16.82
C GLY A 146 -2.69 21.28 -15.36
N VAL A 147 -2.56 20.25 -14.52
CA VAL A 147 -2.82 20.35 -13.07
C VAL A 147 -1.84 21.31 -12.40
N VAL A 148 -0.55 21.26 -12.76
CA VAL A 148 0.47 22.17 -12.22
C VAL A 148 0.18 23.60 -12.64
N ALA A 149 -0.15 23.85 -13.91
CA ALA A 149 -0.50 25.17 -14.40
C ALA A 149 -1.75 25.73 -13.68
N LEU A 150 -2.77 24.90 -13.48
CA LEU A 150 -3.99 25.29 -12.76
C LEU A 150 -3.69 25.63 -11.30
N CYS A 151 -2.83 24.85 -10.64
CA CYS A 151 -2.41 25.07 -9.26
C CYS A 151 -1.61 26.38 -9.10
N VAL A 152 -0.67 26.65 -10.01
CA VAL A 152 0.08 27.92 -10.00
C VAL A 152 -0.86 29.10 -10.27
N TYR A 153 -1.80 28.94 -11.21
CA TYR A 153 -2.75 30.00 -11.55
C TYR A 153 -3.73 30.29 -10.41
N SER A 154 -4.23 29.27 -9.71
CA SER A 154 -5.11 29.48 -8.55
C SER A 154 -4.37 30.16 -7.40
N VAL A 155 -3.13 29.76 -7.12
CA VAL A 155 -2.28 30.43 -6.11
C VAL A 155 -2.00 31.87 -6.48
N ALA A 156 -1.70 32.16 -7.75
CA ALA A 156 -1.43 33.52 -8.23
C ALA A 156 -2.68 34.43 -8.30
N ARG A 157 -3.89 33.84 -8.30
CA ARG A 157 -5.17 34.59 -8.33
C ARG A 157 -5.82 34.76 -6.96
N HIS A 158 -5.42 33.95 -5.97
CA HIS A 158 -5.96 33.97 -4.60
C HIS A 158 -4.96 34.47 -3.54
N GLY A 159 -3.75 34.88 -3.95
CA GLY A 159 -2.81 35.67 -3.13
C GLY A 159 -2.78 37.11 -3.59
#